data_AF-A0A2N7S5E7-F1
#
_entry.id   AF-A0A2N7S5E7-F1
#
_cell.length_a   1.000
_cell.length_b   1.000
_cell.length_c   1.000
_cell.angle_alpha   90.00
_cell.angle_beta   90.00
_cell.angle_gamma   90.00
#
_symmetry.space_group_name_H-M   'P 1'
#
loop_
_entity.id
_entity.type
_entity.pdbx_description
1 polymer ?
#
loop_
_entity_poly.entity_id
_entity_poly.type
_entity_poly.pdbx_seq_one_letter_code
_entity_poly.pdbx_strand_id
1 'polypeptide(L)' 'MLIESAQKTVEKLTELQLLTEKDALTVALIEELCNAWPKCENASQQASIARELRQLIQNLPQPEAQPSGSAQLLGDIANA' A
#
# COMPACT_ATOMS: atom_id res chain seq x y z
N MET A 1 3.92 11.01 -3.58
CA MET A 1 3.97 11.11 -2.11
C MET A 1 3.24 9.91 -1.50
N LEU A 2 3.51 9.53 -0.24
CA LEU A 2 2.91 8.31 0.38
C LEU A 2 1.37 8.31 0.35
N ILE A 3 0.75 9.48 0.57
CA ILE A 3 -0.70 9.67 0.53
C ILE A 3 -1.29 9.38 -0.85
N GLU A 4 -0.71 9.97 -1.89
CA GLU A 4 -1.15 9.73 -3.27
C GLU A 4 -0.99 8.27 -3.66
N SER A 5 0.07 7.61 -3.19
CA SER A 5 0.27 6.17 -3.40
C SER A 5 -0.80 5.35 -2.69
N ALA A 6 -1.13 5.67 -1.44
CA ALA A 6 -2.16 4.99 -0.67
C ALA A 6 -3.54 5.10 -1.33
N GLN A 7 -3.92 6.31 -1.75
CA GLN A 7 -5.19 6.57 -2.43
C GLN A 7 -5.28 5.81 -3.77
N LYS A 8 -4.23 5.85 -4.59
CA LYS A 8 -4.16 5.10 -5.86
C LYS A 8 -4.24 3.59 -5.65
N THR A 9 -3.66 3.06 -4.57
CA THR A 9 -3.77 1.63 -4.25
C THR A 9 -5.21 1.24 -3.94
N VAL A 10 -5.91 2.01 -3.10
CA VAL A 10 -7.32 1.77 -2.77
C VAL A 10 -8.20 1.86 -4.02
N GLU A 11 -8.01 2.90 -4.84
CA GLU A 11 -8.73 3.10 -6.10
C GLU A 11 -8.53 1.91 -7.04
N LYS A 12 -7.29 1.49 -7.28
CA LYS A 12 -6.97 0.35 -8.14
C LYS A 12 -7.54 -0.98 -7.62
N LEU A 13 -7.51 -1.21 -6.31
CA LEU A 13 -8.10 -2.42 -5.72
C LEU A 13 -9.62 -2.44 -5.81
N THR A 14 -10.24 -1.26 -5.75
CA THR A 14 -11.68 -1.07 -5.97
C THR A 14 -12.04 -1.37 -7.42
N GLU A 15 -11.29 -0.82 -8.38
CA GLU A 15 -11.47 -1.07 -9.83
C GLU A 15 -11.34 -2.55 -10.17
N LEU A 16 -10.37 -3.24 -9.55
CA LEU A 16 -10.14 -4.67 -9.75
C LEU A 16 -11.12 -5.57 -8.98
N GLN A 17 -12.06 -5.00 -8.21
CA GLN A 17 -12.99 -5.74 -7.34
C GLN A 17 -12.30 -6.73 -6.38
N LEU A 18 -11.08 -6.38 -5.94
CA LEU A 18 -10.29 -7.21 -5.02
C LEU A 18 -10.59 -6.92 -3.55
N LEU A 19 -11.22 -5.79 -3.26
CA LEU A 19 -11.63 -5.42 -1.90
C LEU A 19 -12.86 -6.23 -1.48
N THR A 20 -12.75 -6.87 -0.31
CA THR A 20 -13.86 -7.59 0.32
C THR A 20 -14.45 -6.77 1.47
N GLU A 21 -15.59 -7.20 2.02
CA GLU A 21 -16.17 -6.58 3.23
C GLU A 21 -15.19 -6.57 4.42
N LYS A 22 -14.24 -7.51 4.48
CA LYS A 22 -13.21 -7.56 5.52
C LYS A 22 -12.20 -6.43 5.40
N ASP A 23 -12.03 -5.89 4.20
CA ASP A 23 -11.08 -4.82 3.90
C ASP A 23 -11.70 -3.43 4.07
N ALA A 24 -13.04 -3.34 4.19
CA ALA A 24 -13.77 -2.08 4.28
C ALA A 24 -13.30 -1.20 5.45
N LEU A 25 -13.03 -1.81 6.62
CA LEU A 25 -12.50 -1.09 7.78
C LEU A 25 -11.06 -0.59 7.54
N THR A 26 -10.23 -1.40 6.88
CA THR A 26 -8.85 -1.02 6.53
C THR A 26 -8.84 0.15 5.54
N VAL A 27 -9.71 0.11 4.54
CA VAL A 27 -9.88 1.19 3.56
C VAL A 27 -10.37 2.47 4.22
N ALA A 28 -11.39 2.39 5.08
CA ALA A 28 -11.89 3.54 5.82
C ALA A 28 -10.80 4.20 6.69
N LEU A 29 -9.97 3.39 7.37
CA LEU A 29 -8.82 3.91 8.13
C LEU A 29 -7.79 4.60 7.24
N ILE A 30 -7.49 4.03 6.06
CA ILE A 30 -6.55 4.64 5.10
C ILE A 30 -7.08 6.01 4.67
N GLU A 31 -8.36 6.12 4.33
CA GLU A 31 -8.99 7.38 3.94
C GLU A 31 -8.96 8.41 5.08
N GLU A 32 -9.25 8.00 6.31
CA GLU A 32 -9.18 8.87 7.49
C GLU A 32 -7.77 9.40 7.73
N LEU A 33 -6.76 8.53 7.66
CA LEU A 33 -5.35 8.90 7.79
C LEU A 33 -4.88 9.83 6.66
N CYS A 34 -5.36 9.62 5.43
CA CYS A 34 -5.10 10.52 4.32
C CYS A 34 -5.70 11.91 4.56
N ASN A 35 -6.91 11.98 5.12
CA ASN A 35 -7.58 13.23 5.47
C ASN A 35 -6.95 13.93 6.70
N ALA A 36 -6.28 13.17 7.58
CA ALA A 36 -5.56 13.70 8.72
C ALA A 36 -4.17 14.26 8.34
N TRP A 37 -3.54 13.73 7.28
CA TRP A 37 -2.22 14.16 6.81
C TRP A 37 -2.02 15.69 6.67
N PRO A 38 -2.93 16.45 5.99
CA PRO A 38 -2.77 17.90 5.86
C PRO A 38 -2.99 18.66 7.18
N LYS A 39 -3.54 18.02 8.22
CA LYS A 39 -3.80 18.60 9.54
C LYS A 39 -2.63 18.39 10.52
N CYS A 40 -1.61 17.63 10.13
CA CYS A 40 -0.43 17.42 10.94
C CYS A 40 0.35 18.72 11.14
N GLU A 41 0.62 19.06 12.39
CA GLU A 41 1.32 20.28 12.79
C GLU A 41 2.84 20.06 12.87
N ASN A 42 3.30 18.79 12.94
CA ASN A 42 4.71 18.46 13.07
C ASN A 42 5.11 17.16 12.36
N ALA A 43 6.43 17.00 12.15
CA ALA A 43 7.03 15.86 11.48
C ALA A 43 6.82 14.53 12.23
N SER A 44 6.67 14.56 13.56
CA SER A 44 6.42 13.35 14.36
C SER A 44 5.02 12.78 14.08
N GLN A 45 3.99 13.64 13.99
CA GLN A 45 2.65 13.23 13.58
C GLN A 45 2.63 12.67 12.16
N GLN A 46 3.30 13.33 11.22
CA GLN A 46 3.46 12.82 9.85
C GLN A 46 4.16 11.46 9.82
N ALA A 47 5.20 11.25 10.63
CA ALA A 47 5.89 9.98 10.72
C ALA A 47 5.00 8.86 11.29
N SER A 48 4.18 9.15 12.31
CA SER A 48 3.21 8.19 12.87
C SER A 48 2.16 7.81 11.84
N ILE A 49 1.53 8.78 11.18
CA ILE A 49 0.55 8.52 10.11
C ILE A 49 1.20 7.73 8.97
N ALA A 50 2.42 8.08 8.57
CA ALA A 50 3.15 7.37 7.52
C ALA A 50 3.43 5.91 7.90
N ARG A 51 3.74 5.64 9.18
CA ARG A 51 3.96 4.28 9.67
C ARG A 51 2.68 3.47 9.62
N GLU A 52 1.57 4.01 10.11
CA GLU A 52 0.27 3.32 10.10
C GLU A 52 -0.22 3.06 8.67
N LEU A 53 -0.15 4.06 7.79
CA LEU A 53 -0.50 3.88 6.37
C LEU A 53 0.28 2.75 5.71
N ARG A 54 1.60 2.65 5.96
CA ARG A 54 2.41 1.56 5.40
C ARG A 54 1.96 0.18 5.89
N GLN A 55 1.56 0.05 7.16
CA GLN A 55 1.06 -1.20 7.71
C GLN A 55 -0.30 -1.57 7.12
N LEU A 56 -1.22 -0.60 7.01
CA LEU A 56 -2.54 -0.83 6.44
C LEU A 56 -2.47 -1.22 4.95
N ILE A 57 -1.61 -0.56 4.18
CA ILE A 57 -1.39 -0.90 2.76
C ILE A 57 -0.82 -2.32 2.61
N GLN A 58 0.01 -2.79 3.53
CA GLN A 58 0.52 -4.17 3.52
C GLN A 58 -0.56 -5.21 3.83
N ASN A 59 -1.61 -4.82 4.56
CA ASN A 59 -2.74 -5.70 4.89
C ASN A 59 -3.78 -5.76 3.78
N LEU A 60 -3.79 -4.80 2.85
CA LEU A 60 -4.69 -4.85 1.70
C LEU A 60 -4.28 -5.98 0.75
N PRO A 61 -5.25 -6.60 0.06
CA PRO A 61 -4.96 -7.59 -0.98
C PRO A 61 -4.01 -6.96 -2.00
N GLN A 62 -2.87 -7.61 -2.25
CA GLN A 62 -1.99 -7.12 -3.30
C GLN A 62 -2.52 -7.62 -4.63
N PRO A 63 -2.67 -6.75 -5.65
CA PRO A 63 -2.91 -7.23 -6.99
C PRO A 63 -1.71 -8.11 -7.32
N GLU A 64 -1.95 -9.37 -7.70
CA GLU A 64 -0.89 -10.35 -7.95
C GLU A 64 0.30 -9.65 -8.59
N ALA A 65 1.38 -9.51 -7.82
CA ALA A 65 2.59 -8.95 -8.36
C ALA A 65 2.92 -9.87 -9.54
N GLN A 66 2.77 -9.36 -10.77
CA GLN A 66 3.49 -9.93 -11.90
C GLN A 66 4.88 -10.25 -11.36
N PRO A 67 5.35 -11.51 -11.42
CA PRO A 67 6.60 -11.88 -10.80
C PRO A 67 7.67 -10.96 -11.37
N SER A 68 8.05 -9.96 -10.57
CA SER A 68 9.19 -9.12 -10.84
C SER A 68 10.32 -10.09 -11.11
N GLY A 69 10.93 -10.04 -12.29
CA GLY A 69 11.86 -11.01 -12.83
C GLY A 69 13.19 -11.14 -12.08
N SER A 70 13.17 -11.22 -10.74
CA SER A 70 14.30 -11.53 -9.88
C SER A 70 14.50 -13.04 -9.70
N ALA A 71 13.58 -13.89 -10.15
CA ALA A 71 13.79 -15.34 -10.19
C ALA A 71 14.64 -15.81 -11.39
N GLN A 72 14.79 -15.00 -12.45
CA GLN A 72 15.53 -15.40 -13.65
C GLN A 72 17.06 -15.32 -13.48
N LEU A 73 17.59 -14.46 -12.60
CA LEU A 73 19.04 -14.22 -12.50
C LEU A 73 19.82 -15.33 -11.76
N LEU A 74 19.14 -16.25 -11.08
CA LEU A 74 19.81 -17.36 -10.38
C LEU A 74 20.01 -18.59 -11.27
N GLY A 75 19.34 -18.67 -12.43
CA GLY A 75 19.51 -19.77 -13.38
C GLY A 75 20.78 -19.65 -14.24
N ASP A 76 21.19 -18.42 -14.58
CA ASP A 76 22.32 -18.19 -15.49
C ASP A 76 23.69 -18.19 -14.80
N ILE A 77 23.75 -18.03 -13.47
CA ILE A 77 25.03 -18.07 -12.72
C ILE A 77 25.46 -19.51 -12.40
N ALA A 78 24.53 -20.46 -12.38
CA ALA A 78 24.86 -21.87 -12.08
C ALA A 78 25.48 -22.62 -13.28
N ASN A 79 25.60 -21.97 -14.45
CA ASN A 79 26.05 -22.62 -15.69
C ASN A 79 27.08 -21.80 -16.49
N ALA A 80 27.77 -20.84 -15.86
CA ALA A 80 28.86 -20.06 -16.45
C ALA A 80 30.22 -20.44 -15.86
#